data_AF-A0A349GZF3-F1
#
_entry.id   AF-A0A349GZF3-F1
#
_cell.length_a   1.000
_cell.length_b   1.000
_cell.length_c   1.000
_cell.angle_alpha   90.00
_cell.angle_beta   90.00
_cell.angle_gamma   90.00
#
_symmetry.space_group_name_H-M   'P 1'
#
loop_
_entity.id
_entity.type
_entity.pdbx_description
1 polymer ?
#
loop_
_entity_poly.entity_id
_entity_poly.type
_entity_poly.pdbx_seq_one_letter_code
_entity_poly.pdbx_strand_id
1 'polypeptide(L)'
;GRWHIVRSSDGRYVEGDWGFPAALPVPADYDGDGKDDLAVFCPATGMWYIQQSSDKTLREQHFGWFPCLPVPGDYDGDGKDDIAVYEPGEGRWSILQSTGGFTTRLFGWFEAQPPWSARR
;
A
#
# COMPACT_ATOMS: atom_id res chain seq x y z
N GLY A 1 13.10 0.52 -7.17
CA GLY A 1 13.00 1.67 -8.08
C GLY A 1 13.66 2.88 -7.45
N ARG A 2 13.72 4.01 -8.16
CA ARG A 2 14.22 5.26 -7.61
C ARG A 2 13.06 6.10 -7.09
N TRP A 3 13.14 6.52 -5.82
CA TRP A 3 12.16 7.36 -5.17
C TRP A 3 12.63 8.81 -5.15
N HIS A 4 11.69 9.71 -5.38
CA HIS A 4 11.88 11.16 -5.36
C HIS A 4 10.79 11.76 -4.46
N ILE A 5 11.18 12.25 -3.29
CA ILE A 5 10.25 12.71 -2.24
C ILE A 5 10.56 14.17 -1.91
N VAL A 6 9.55 15.01 -1.94
CA VAL A 6 9.61 16.36 -1.37
C VAL A 6 8.83 16.34 -0.08
N ARG A 7 9.51 16.53 1.04
CA ARG A 7 8.88 16.52 2.36
C ARG A 7 7.98 17.74 2.50
N SER A 8 6.74 17.52 2.91
CA SER A 8 5.77 18.60 3.13
C SER A 8 6.13 19.48 4.33
N SER A 9 6.85 18.94 5.32
CA SER A 9 7.20 19.64 6.57
C SER A 9 8.25 20.74 6.41
N ASP A 10 9.23 20.56 5.49
CA ASP A 10 10.39 21.44 5.35
C ASP A 10 10.77 21.73 3.89
N GLY A 11 10.03 21.18 2.91
CA GLY A 11 10.30 21.32 1.48
C GLY A 11 11.55 20.58 1.01
N ARG A 12 12.19 19.76 1.86
CA ARG A 12 13.43 19.08 1.52
C ARG A 12 13.19 17.99 0.49
N TYR A 13 13.97 18.04 -0.58
CA TYR A 13 14.07 16.95 -1.55
C TYR A 13 14.94 15.81 -0.99
N VAL A 14 14.43 14.59 -1.09
CA VAL A 14 15.07 13.35 -0.70
C VAL A 14 14.97 12.38 -1.87
N GLU A 15 16.08 11.70 -2.15
CA GLU A 15 16.13 10.63 -3.13
C GLU A 15 16.75 9.38 -2.53
N GLY A 16 16.35 8.22 -3.04
CA GLY A 16 16.86 6.93 -2.60
C GLY A 16 16.42 5.80 -3.51
N ASP A 17 17.24 4.75 -3.59
CA ASP A 17 16.89 3.55 -4.31
C ASP A 17 16.21 2.56 -3.35
N TRP A 18 14.95 2.21 -3.62
CA TRP A 18 14.19 1.26 -2.82
C TRP A 18 13.17 0.47 -3.65
N GLY A 19 13.04 -0.83 -3.36
CA GLY A 19 12.24 -1.79 -4.15
C GLY A 19 12.92 -2.20 -5.47
N PHE A 20 12.19 -2.90 -6.34
CA PHE A 20 12.73 -3.54 -7.55
C PHE A 20 11.93 -3.16 -8.82
N PRO A 21 12.45 -3.43 -10.03
CA PRO A 21 11.71 -3.23 -11.27
C PRO A 21 10.40 -4.03 -11.29
N ALA A 22 9.32 -3.42 -11.78
CA ALA A 22 7.95 -3.96 -11.79
C ALA A 22 7.20 -4.01 -10.44
N ALA A 23 7.81 -3.56 -9.33
CA ALA A 23 7.08 -3.31 -8.10
C ALA A 23 6.24 -2.03 -8.23
N LEU A 24 5.03 -2.02 -7.64
CA LEU A 24 4.17 -0.85 -7.55
C LEU A 24 4.45 -0.10 -6.23
N PRO A 25 4.70 1.22 -6.25
CA PRO A 25 4.83 2.01 -5.03
C PRO A 25 3.47 2.12 -4.31
N VAL A 26 3.47 1.87 -3.01
CA VAL A 26 2.25 1.84 -2.16
C VAL A 26 2.52 2.50 -0.80
N PRO A 27 3.06 3.74 -0.75
CA PRO A 27 3.35 4.41 0.51
C PRO A 27 2.07 4.64 1.31
N ALA A 28 2.15 4.43 2.63
CA ALA A 28 1.07 4.52 3.60
C ALA A 28 1.68 4.47 5.02
N ASP A 29 0.98 4.92 6.05
CA ASP A 29 1.44 4.89 7.45
C ASP A 29 1.12 3.54 8.10
N TYR A 30 1.91 2.50 7.83
CA TYR A 30 1.61 1.14 8.27
C TYR A 30 2.02 0.88 9.73
N ASP A 31 2.84 1.74 10.33
CA ASP A 31 3.29 1.61 11.72
C ASP A 31 2.56 2.54 12.70
N GLY A 32 1.87 3.57 12.19
CA GLY A 32 1.06 4.52 12.94
C GLY A 32 1.88 5.66 13.55
N ASP A 33 3.06 5.99 12.97
CA ASP A 33 3.92 7.06 13.46
C ASP A 33 3.54 8.46 12.94
N GLY A 34 2.48 8.53 12.13
CA GLY A 34 1.98 9.75 11.50
C GLY A 34 2.74 10.14 10.24
N LYS A 35 3.51 9.23 9.64
CA LYS A 35 4.20 9.44 8.37
C LYS A 35 4.13 8.20 7.49
N ASP A 36 3.96 8.44 6.19
CA ASP A 36 4.00 7.34 5.22
C ASP A 36 5.36 6.61 5.23
N ASP A 37 5.27 5.29 5.23
CA ASP A 37 6.36 4.36 5.06
C ASP A 37 6.75 4.20 3.58
N LEU A 38 7.99 3.80 3.35
CA LEU A 38 8.43 3.39 2.02
C LEU A 38 7.97 1.96 1.73
N ALA A 39 6.95 1.81 0.90
CA ALA A 39 6.38 0.51 0.60
C ALA A 39 6.24 0.22 -0.90
N VAL A 40 6.45 -1.05 -1.25
CA VAL A 40 6.22 -1.57 -2.61
C VAL A 40 5.43 -2.88 -2.59
N PHE A 41 4.59 -3.09 -3.59
CA PHE A 41 3.84 -4.32 -3.85
C PHE A 41 4.36 -5.03 -5.11
N CYS A 42 4.46 -6.35 -5.07
CA CYS A 42 4.81 -7.20 -6.21
C CYS A 42 3.54 -7.83 -6.81
N PRO A 43 3.02 -7.35 -7.95
CA PRO A 43 1.80 -7.91 -8.53
C PRO A 43 1.94 -9.37 -8.95
N ALA A 44 3.15 -9.80 -9.31
CA ALA A 44 3.42 -11.17 -9.75
C ALA A 44 3.38 -12.19 -8.61
N THR A 45 3.67 -11.79 -7.37
CA THR A 45 3.76 -12.71 -6.23
C THR A 45 2.78 -12.40 -5.10
N GLY A 46 2.21 -11.21 -5.05
CA GLY A 46 1.41 -10.75 -3.90
C GLY A 46 2.25 -10.31 -2.70
N MET A 47 3.56 -10.13 -2.87
CA MET A 47 4.45 -9.71 -1.78
C MET A 47 4.45 -8.20 -1.58
N TRP A 48 4.37 -7.77 -0.33
CA TRP A 48 4.55 -6.41 0.14
C TRP A 48 5.89 -6.30 0.86
N TYR A 49 6.60 -5.21 0.61
CA TYR A 49 7.83 -4.83 1.29
C TYR A 49 7.67 -3.42 1.83
N ILE A 50 7.61 -3.27 3.14
CA ILE A 50 7.33 -2.02 3.84
C ILE A 50 8.54 -1.70 4.71
N GLN A 51 9.19 -0.56 4.46
CA GLN A 51 10.26 -0.05 5.32
C GLN A 51 9.70 1.08 6.18
N GLN A 52 9.67 0.82 7.49
CA GLN A 52 9.06 1.70 8.46
C GLN A 52 9.79 3.05 8.57
N SER A 53 8.99 4.10 8.60
CA SER A 53 9.35 5.49 8.79
C SER A 53 10.10 5.67 10.11
N SER A 54 9.57 5.08 11.17
CA SER A 54 10.00 5.27 12.55
C SER A 54 11.39 4.71 12.87
N ASP A 55 11.68 3.48 12.45
CA ASP A 55 12.89 2.75 12.85
C ASP A 55 13.65 2.06 11.72
N LYS A 56 13.17 2.20 10.46
CA LYS A 56 13.75 1.58 9.26
C LYS A 56 13.67 0.05 9.23
N THR A 57 12.88 -0.58 10.09
CA THR A 57 12.65 -2.02 10.00
C THR A 57 11.92 -2.38 8.71
N LEU A 58 12.25 -3.55 8.17
CA LEU A 58 11.61 -4.11 6.99
C LEU A 58 10.53 -5.10 7.44
N ARG A 59 9.30 -4.86 7.03
CA ARG A 59 8.21 -5.81 7.09
C ARG A 59 7.97 -6.41 5.71
N GLU A 60 8.03 -7.73 5.64
CA GLU A 60 7.62 -8.51 4.47
C GLU A 60 6.27 -9.16 4.76
N GLN A 61 5.31 -8.99 3.87
CA GLN A 61 3.97 -9.56 4.04
C GLN A 61 3.47 -10.12 2.72
N HIS A 62 3.03 -11.37 2.72
CA HIS A 62 2.30 -11.93 1.60
C HIS A 62 0.81 -11.60 1.74
N PHE A 63 0.23 -10.90 0.77
CA PHE A 63 -1.20 -10.62 0.71
C PHE A 63 -1.64 -10.16 -0.68
N GLY A 64 -2.60 -10.88 -1.28
CA GLY A 64 -3.06 -10.67 -2.65
C GLY A 64 -2.44 -11.64 -3.66
N TRP A 65 -2.94 -11.57 -4.89
CA TRP A 65 -2.53 -12.42 -6.03
C TRP A 65 -2.63 -11.62 -7.33
N PHE A 66 -2.14 -12.16 -8.44
CA PHE A 66 -2.41 -11.54 -9.75
C PHE A 66 -3.87 -11.82 -10.17
N PRO A 67 -4.67 -10.83 -10.62
CA PRO A 67 -4.31 -9.45 -10.99
C PRO A 67 -4.81 -8.39 -9.98
N CYS A 68 -4.72 -8.66 -8.67
CA CYS A 68 -5.11 -7.70 -7.64
C CYS A 68 -4.30 -6.39 -7.72
N LEU A 69 -4.97 -5.30 -7.38
CA LEU A 69 -4.41 -3.96 -7.24
C LEU A 69 -4.24 -3.63 -5.75
N PRO A 70 -3.09 -3.09 -5.32
CA PRO A 70 -2.90 -2.68 -3.94
C PRO A 70 -3.69 -1.41 -3.63
N VAL A 71 -4.36 -1.37 -2.48
CA VAL A 71 -5.24 -0.26 -2.04
C VAL A 71 -5.12 -0.05 -0.52
N PRO A 72 -3.92 0.22 0.01
CA PRO A 72 -3.73 0.38 1.46
C PRO A 72 -4.54 1.56 2.01
N GLY A 73 -4.85 1.51 3.30
CA GLY A 73 -5.56 2.56 4.01
C GLY A 73 -6.06 2.10 5.38
N ASP A 74 -6.26 3.03 6.30
CA ASP A 74 -6.87 2.76 7.61
C ASP A 74 -8.37 2.49 7.48
N TYR A 75 -8.77 1.22 7.34
CA TYR A 75 -10.16 0.84 7.11
C TYR A 75 -10.95 0.57 8.39
N ASP A 76 -10.27 0.42 9.53
CA ASP A 76 -10.91 0.17 10.82
C ASP A 76 -10.77 1.33 11.84
N GLY A 77 -10.04 2.38 11.48
CA GLY A 77 -9.91 3.63 12.24
C GLY A 77 -8.93 3.53 13.40
N ASP A 78 -7.97 2.61 13.36
CA ASP A 78 -6.99 2.40 14.43
C ASP A 78 -5.76 3.33 14.33
N GLY A 79 -5.69 4.14 13.27
CA GLY A 79 -4.59 5.06 13.02
C GLY A 79 -3.40 4.42 12.32
N LYS A 80 -3.55 3.22 11.76
CA LYS A 80 -2.56 2.56 10.91
C LYS A 80 -3.19 2.15 9.59
N ASP A 81 -2.47 2.37 8.51
CA ASP A 81 -2.93 1.89 7.21
C ASP A 81 -2.85 0.35 7.13
N ASP A 82 -3.96 -0.26 6.73
CA ASP A 82 -4.07 -1.69 6.51
C ASP A 82 -3.48 -2.10 5.18
N ILE A 83 -3.02 -3.35 5.10
CA ILE A 83 -2.65 -3.96 3.82
C ILE A 83 -3.93 -4.44 3.13
N ALA A 84 -4.26 -3.86 1.99
CA ALA A 84 -5.48 -4.22 1.27
C ALA A 84 -5.26 -4.36 -0.23
N VAL A 85 -6.09 -5.21 -0.85
CA VAL A 85 -6.10 -5.47 -2.28
C VAL A 85 -7.51 -5.43 -2.84
N TYR A 86 -7.63 -4.92 -4.06
CA TYR A 86 -8.83 -4.95 -4.88
C TYR A 86 -8.63 -5.91 -6.04
N GLU A 87 -9.60 -6.80 -6.27
CA GLU A 87 -9.62 -7.71 -7.42
C GLU A 87 -10.67 -7.25 -8.44
N PRO A 88 -10.25 -6.61 -9.56
CA PRO A 88 -11.19 -6.03 -10.52
C PRO A 88 -12.14 -7.04 -11.14
N GLY A 89 -11.68 -8.27 -11.38
CA GLY A 89 -12.49 -9.32 -12.01
C GLY A 89 -13.71 -9.75 -11.18
N GLU A 90 -13.66 -9.57 -9.86
CA GLU A 90 -14.73 -9.95 -8.95
C GLU A 90 -15.37 -8.76 -8.22
N GLY A 91 -14.80 -7.56 -8.33
CA GLY A 91 -15.21 -6.42 -7.50
C GLY A 91 -14.96 -6.65 -6.00
N ARG A 92 -13.98 -7.51 -5.67
CA ARG A 92 -13.71 -7.96 -4.30
C ARG A 92 -12.62 -7.10 -3.66
N TRP A 93 -12.87 -6.68 -2.43
CA TRP A 93 -11.88 -6.06 -1.55
C TRP A 93 -11.49 -7.04 -0.45
N SER A 94 -10.19 -7.23 -0.26
CA SER A 94 -9.63 -8.01 0.83
C SER A 94 -8.70 -7.12 1.63
N ILE A 95 -8.88 -7.09 2.94
CA ILE A 95 -8.18 -6.22 3.89
C ILE A 95 -7.55 -7.10 4.96
N LEU A 96 -6.23 -6.98 5.12
CA LEU A 96 -5.46 -7.53 6.22
C LEU A 96 -5.22 -6.40 7.21
N GLN A 97 -5.95 -6.46 8.32
CA GLN A 97 -5.95 -5.40 9.32
C GLN A 97 -4.61 -5.36 10.05
N SER A 98 -4.14 -4.15 10.35
CA SER A 98 -2.93 -3.86 11.13
C SER A 98 -2.96 -4.55 12.50
N THR A 99 -4.14 -4.70 13.10
CA THR A 99 -4.41 -5.37 14.39
C THR A 99 -4.39 -6.90 14.34
N GLY A 100 -4.13 -7.51 13.17
CA GLY A 100 -4.04 -8.96 12.98
C GLY A 100 -5.36 -9.65 12.60
N GLY A 101 -6.41 -8.87 12.31
CA GLY A 101 -7.65 -9.37 11.73
C GLY A 101 -7.57 -9.51 10.20
N PHE A 102 -8.40 -10.39 9.63
CA PHE A 102 -8.60 -10.48 8.17
C PHE A 102 -10.07 -10.28 7.87
N THR A 103 -10.36 -9.34 6.98
CA THR A 103 -11.72 -9.05 6.54
C THR A 103 -11.78 -9.06 5.02
N THR A 104 -12.74 -9.80 4.46
CA THR A 104 -13.10 -9.70 3.05
C THR A 104 -14.48 -9.04 2.93
N ARG A 105 -14.60 -8.13 1.96
CA ARG A 105 -15.86 -7.46 1.61
C ARG A 105 -16.03 -7.52 0.10
N LEU A 106 -17.18 -8.01 -0.34
CA LEU A 106 -17.59 -7.84 -1.73
C LEU A 106 -18.24 -6.45 -1.85
N PHE A 107 -17.56 -5.51 -2.50
CA PHE A 107 -18.08 -4.18 -2.70
C PHE A 107 -17.50 -3.57 -3.99
N GLY A 108 -18.34 -3.43 -5.01
CA GLY A 108 -17.93 -2.97 -6.33
C GLY A 108 -18.71 -3.70 -7.42
N TRP A 109 -19.26 -2.95 -8.36
CA TRP A 109 -19.87 -3.49 -9.57
C TRP A 109 -18.72 -3.87 -10.53
N PHE A 110 -18.83 -4.99 -11.24
CA PHE A 110 -17.78 -5.57 -12.09
C PHE A 110 -17.18 -4.63 -13.18
N GLU A 111 -17.77 -3.45 -13.41
CA GLU A 111 -17.31 -2.44 -14.38
C GLU A 111 -16.57 -1.24 -13.77
N ALA A 112 -16.46 -1.15 -12.44
CA ALA A 112 -15.76 -0.04 -11.78
C ALA A 112 -14.24 -0.29 -11.75
N GLN A 113 -13.58 -0.15 -12.90
CA GLN A 113 -12.14 0.11 -12.92
C GLN A 113 -11.87 1.37 -12.09
N PRO A 114 -10.91 1.39 -11.14
CA PRO A 114 -10.61 2.60 -10.39
C PRO A 114 -10.23 3.70 -11.39
N PRO A 115 -10.97 4.81 -11.43
CA PRO A 115 -10.71 5.82 -12.42
C PRO A 115 -9.58 6.71 -11.86
N TRP A 116 -8.51 6.81 -12.66
CA TRP A 116 -7.42 7.81 -12.66
C TRP A 116 -6.38 7.91 -11.53
N SER A 117 -5.17 8.22 -12.01
CA SER A 117 -4.02 8.82 -11.31
C SER A 117 -4.43 9.99 -10.41
N ALA A 118 -3.96 9.97 -9.15
CA ALA A 118 -4.06 11.09 -8.24
C ALA A 118 -3.39 12.34 -8.82
N ARG A 119 -4.23 13.29 -9.28
CA ARG A 119 -3.90 14.72 -9.38
C ARG A 119 -5.16 15.55 -9.09
N ARG A 120 -5.15 16.24 -7.96
CA ARG A 120 -5.36 17.69 -7.86
C ARG A 120 -4.77 18.18 -6.55
#